data_AF-S7T6W7-F1
#
_entry.id   AF-S7T6W7-F1
#
_cell.length_a   1.000
_cell.length_b   1.000
_cell.length_c   1.000
_cell.angle_alpha   90.00
_cell.angle_beta   90.00
_cell.angle_gamma   90.00
#
_symmetry.space_group_name_H-M   'P 1'
#
loop_
_entity.id
_entity.type
_entity.pdbx_description
1 polymer ?
#
loop_
_entity_poly.entity_id
_entity_poly.type
_entity_poly.pdbx_seq_one_letter_code
_entity_poly.pdbx_strand_id
1 'polypeptide(L)'
;MSLRLTRSIFLLAWLLAPAALWAARIDNVVAQQDDARVIVEFDLAGATEKSFVSLLPRFGERALAPNRLSLSGDVGLVEPGPGKRIVWDAGADYPAGLAGPVDFEITAVDVSREPVSGLLFASLAGECFEMGCGEWNEYCEPDELPVFVACPGPFALSVSPVHNSAFAAFMNDTGHTAAPPGVVFANGRHTASPGLEEEPVSAVSREDAEAFAAWLSRRTGERFALPDEAQWEYACRSGGRLFPFGSVTGRMGGDLNSPQQENSGTNLLGCEDMSGGLWEWMADDYLPYPLYTANARPGQEGLAGVLRGGRIGSPLRNSRCANRYERAPDMRDATSTFRLVRLEE
;
A
#
# COMPACT_ATOMS: atom_id res chain seq x y z
N MET A 1 -5.66 -63.03 -17.41
CA MET A 1 -6.91 -62.27 -17.34
C MET A 1 -6.57 -60.87 -16.87
N SER A 2 -6.81 -59.89 -17.72
CA SER A 2 -6.48 -58.46 -17.57
C SER A 2 -7.46 -57.77 -16.61
N LEU A 3 -6.97 -56.84 -15.78
CA LEU A 3 -7.76 -55.69 -15.33
C LEU A 3 -6.82 -54.57 -14.87
N ARG A 4 -6.54 -53.64 -15.79
CA ARG A 4 -6.02 -52.29 -15.47
C ARG A 4 -7.18 -51.48 -14.88
N LEU A 5 -7.02 -50.94 -13.68
CA LEU A 5 -7.92 -49.95 -13.10
C LEU A 5 -7.29 -48.57 -13.29
N THR A 6 -7.63 -47.94 -14.40
CA THR A 6 -7.44 -46.50 -14.64
C THR A 6 -8.50 -45.77 -13.80
N ARG A 7 -8.11 -45.10 -12.72
CA ARG A 7 -8.99 -44.13 -12.04
C ARG A 7 -8.72 -42.76 -12.64
N SER A 8 -9.50 -42.41 -13.67
CA SER A 8 -9.70 -41.03 -14.08
C SER A 8 -10.55 -40.35 -13.00
N ILE A 9 -9.94 -39.45 -12.24
CA ILE A 9 -10.68 -38.53 -11.36
C ILE A 9 -11.21 -37.43 -12.26
N PHE A 10 -12.53 -37.42 -12.48
CA PHE A 10 -13.23 -36.28 -13.04
C PHE A 10 -13.29 -35.19 -11.95
N LEU A 11 -12.46 -34.16 -12.08
CA LEU A 11 -12.63 -32.91 -11.34
C LEU A 11 -13.83 -32.18 -11.94
N LEU A 12 -14.89 -32.10 -11.14
CA LEU A 12 -16.09 -31.34 -11.45
C LEU A 12 -15.72 -29.85 -11.44
N ALA A 13 -15.54 -29.27 -12.63
CA ALA A 13 -15.31 -27.85 -12.80
C ALA A 13 -16.61 -27.10 -12.50
N TRP A 14 -16.71 -26.53 -11.30
CA TRP A 14 -17.64 -25.43 -11.05
C TRP A 14 -17.06 -24.20 -11.75
N LEU A 15 -17.62 -23.87 -12.92
CA LEU A 15 -17.48 -22.55 -13.54
C LEU A 15 -18.20 -21.53 -12.66
N LEU A 16 -17.48 -21.00 -11.67
CA LEU A 16 -17.81 -19.71 -11.07
C LEU A 16 -17.21 -18.61 -11.96
N ALA A 17 -17.97 -17.52 -12.10
CA ALA A 17 -17.74 -16.36 -12.97
C ALA A 17 -16.32 -15.74 -12.85
N PRO A 18 -15.86 -14.92 -13.82
CA PRO A 18 -14.45 -14.59 -13.97
C PRO A 18 -14.00 -13.68 -12.83
N ALA A 19 -13.30 -14.23 -11.83
CA ALA A 19 -12.42 -13.42 -11.01
C ALA A 19 -11.26 -12.98 -11.92
N ALA A 20 -11.28 -11.70 -12.29
CA ALA A 20 -10.17 -10.93 -12.86
C ALA A 20 -9.18 -11.71 -13.73
N LEU A 21 -9.50 -11.90 -15.02
CA LEU A 21 -8.52 -12.36 -16.02
C LEU A 21 -7.34 -11.37 -16.20
N TRP A 22 -7.37 -10.21 -15.54
CA TRP A 22 -6.51 -9.05 -15.76
C TRP A 22 -5.85 -8.52 -14.48
N ALA A 23 -5.67 -9.34 -13.45
CA ALA A 23 -4.81 -8.98 -12.33
C ALA A 23 -3.40 -9.58 -12.52
N ALA A 24 -2.38 -8.89 -12.00
CA ALA A 24 -1.04 -9.43 -11.88
C ALA A 24 -1.08 -10.84 -11.30
N ARG A 25 -0.52 -11.80 -12.04
CA ARG A 25 -0.47 -13.20 -11.62
C ARG A 25 0.93 -13.75 -11.87
N ILE A 26 1.40 -14.48 -10.88
CA ILE A 26 2.66 -15.22 -10.95
C ILE A 26 2.32 -16.67 -11.28
N ASP A 27 2.83 -17.16 -12.40
CA ASP A 27 2.65 -18.51 -12.89
C ASP A 27 4.00 -19.24 -12.99
N ASN A 28 3.96 -20.58 -13.12
CA ASN A 28 5.13 -21.41 -13.44
C ASN A 28 6.34 -21.18 -12.52
N VAL A 29 6.10 -20.96 -11.22
CA VAL A 29 7.17 -20.70 -10.25
C VAL A 29 8.06 -21.93 -10.06
N VAL A 30 9.36 -21.74 -10.25
CA VAL A 30 10.40 -22.73 -9.98
C VAL A 30 11.47 -22.09 -9.11
N ALA A 31 11.77 -22.71 -7.97
CA ALA A 31 12.86 -22.29 -7.10
C ALA A 31 13.96 -23.35 -7.13
N GLN A 32 15.21 -22.90 -7.28
CA GLN A 32 16.39 -23.77 -7.27
C GLN A 32 17.53 -23.11 -6.52
N GLN A 33 18.41 -23.94 -5.97
CA GLN A 33 19.65 -23.49 -5.35
C GLN A 33 20.82 -23.81 -6.28
N ASP A 34 21.65 -22.79 -6.55
CA ASP A 34 22.92 -22.92 -7.25
C ASP A 34 24.03 -22.39 -6.33
N ASP A 35 24.78 -23.32 -5.72
CA ASP A 35 25.75 -23.05 -4.66
C ASP A 35 25.12 -22.26 -3.50
N ALA A 36 25.60 -21.04 -3.22
CA ALA A 36 25.07 -20.17 -2.17
C ALA A 36 23.93 -19.24 -2.66
N ARG A 37 23.47 -19.38 -3.91
CA ARG A 37 22.42 -18.54 -4.49
C ARG A 37 21.10 -19.28 -4.56
N VAL A 38 20.03 -18.59 -4.20
CA VAL A 38 18.67 -19.04 -4.46
C VAL A 38 18.14 -18.30 -5.69
N ILE A 39 17.63 -19.06 -6.64
CA ILE A 39 17.10 -18.55 -7.90
C ILE A 39 15.63 -18.92 -7.96
N VAL A 40 14.78 -17.89 -8.12
CA VAL A 40 13.33 -18.05 -8.31
C VAL A 40 12.99 -17.59 -9.72
N GLU A 41 12.56 -18.53 -10.56
CA GLU A 41 12.07 -18.27 -11.92
C GLU A 41 10.55 -18.34 -11.92
N PHE A 42 9.91 -17.48 -12.72
CA PHE A 42 8.46 -17.40 -12.81
C PHE A 42 8.02 -16.73 -14.12
N ASP A 43 6.78 -16.94 -14.50
CA ASP A 43 6.12 -16.15 -15.52
C ASP A 43 5.26 -15.08 -14.86
N LEU A 44 5.33 -13.84 -15.35
CA LEU A 44 4.53 -12.73 -14.86
C LEU A 44 3.46 -12.39 -15.90
N ALA A 45 2.21 -12.73 -15.59
CA ALA A 45 1.07 -12.14 -16.28
C ALA A 45 0.69 -10.83 -15.57
N GLY A 46 0.37 -9.79 -16.33
CA GLY A 46 -0.11 -8.52 -15.80
C GLY A 46 -0.94 -7.81 -16.85
N ALA A 47 -1.89 -6.99 -16.42
CA ALA A 47 -2.74 -6.22 -17.34
C ALA A 47 -2.22 -4.82 -17.63
N THR A 48 -1.21 -4.37 -16.88
CA THR A 48 -0.62 -3.04 -16.99
C THR A 48 0.79 -3.08 -17.58
N GLU A 49 1.37 -1.90 -17.83
CA GLU A 49 2.74 -1.76 -18.33
C GLU A 49 3.77 -2.39 -17.37
N LYS A 50 3.54 -2.27 -16.07
CA LYS A 50 4.40 -2.82 -15.02
C LYS A 50 3.58 -3.45 -13.91
N SER A 51 4.15 -4.45 -13.24
CA SER A 51 3.67 -4.96 -11.97
C SER A 51 4.77 -4.81 -10.92
N PHE A 52 4.41 -4.47 -9.69
CA PHE A 52 5.32 -4.49 -8.55
C PHE A 52 5.46 -5.92 -8.05
N VAL A 53 6.62 -6.52 -8.25
CA VAL A 53 6.97 -7.87 -7.79
C VAL A 53 7.72 -7.77 -6.46
N SER A 54 7.21 -8.46 -5.45
CA SER A 54 7.85 -8.57 -4.14
C SER A 54 8.14 -10.02 -3.79
N LEU A 55 9.30 -10.25 -3.16
CA LEU A 55 9.72 -11.55 -2.64
C LEU A 55 9.90 -11.43 -1.13
N LEU A 56 9.25 -12.27 -0.35
CA LEU A 56 9.43 -12.37 1.09
C LEU A 56 10.00 -13.74 1.47
N PRO A 57 11.33 -13.83 1.66
CA PRO A 57 11.96 -15.03 2.18
C PRO A 57 11.60 -15.25 3.66
N ARG A 58 11.42 -16.50 4.05
CA ARG A 58 11.13 -16.91 5.43
C ARG A 58 12.04 -18.05 5.85
N PHE A 59 12.65 -17.89 7.01
CA PHE A 59 13.40 -18.94 7.68
C PHE A 59 12.62 -19.41 8.91
N GLY A 60 11.92 -20.53 8.78
CA GLY A 60 10.86 -20.91 9.71
C GLY A 60 9.78 -19.82 9.77
N GLU A 61 9.42 -19.36 10.98
CA GLU A 61 8.46 -18.26 11.15
C GLU A 61 9.05 -16.86 10.92
N ARG A 62 10.38 -16.75 10.77
CA ARG A 62 11.05 -15.46 10.64
C ARG A 62 11.07 -14.99 9.19
N ALA A 63 10.29 -13.97 8.89
CA ALA A 63 10.41 -13.22 7.64
C ALA A 63 11.74 -12.43 7.58
N LEU A 64 12.42 -12.47 6.43
CA LEU A 64 13.64 -11.73 6.16
C LEU A 64 13.29 -10.47 5.39
N ALA A 65 13.84 -9.32 5.79
CA ALA A 65 13.59 -8.04 5.13
C ALA A 65 14.30 -7.99 3.76
N PRO A 66 13.57 -8.03 2.62
CA PRO A 66 14.15 -8.17 1.28
C PRO A 66 15.09 -7.02 0.91
N ASN A 67 14.81 -5.81 1.39
CA ASN A 67 15.67 -4.64 1.20
C ASN A 67 17.01 -4.71 1.95
N ARG A 68 17.19 -5.71 2.82
CA ARG A 68 18.46 -6.01 3.51
C ARG A 68 19.15 -7.25 2.96
N LEU A 69 18.62 -7.81 1.87
CA LEU A 69 19.17 -8.98 1.22
C LEU A 69 19.85 -8.59 -0.09
N SER A 70 20.83 -9.39 -0.48
CA SER A 70 21.52 -9.29 -1.77
C SER A 70 20.63 -9.87 -2.89
N LEU A 71 19.50 -9.19 -3.16
CA LEU A 71 18.55 -9.53 -4.21
C LEU A 71 18.85 -8.80 -5.52
N SER A 72 18.63 -9.49 -6.64
CA SER A 72 18.78 -8.94 -8.00
C SER A 72 17.80 -9.60 -8.98
N GLY A 73 17.63 -8.99 -10.15
CA GLY A 73 16.73 -9.48 -11.19
C GLY A 73 15.35 -8.81 -11.14
N ASP A 74 14.30 -9.57 -11.43
CA ASP A 74 12.93 -9.10 -11.59
C ASP A 74 12.21 -8.87 -10.24
N VAL A 75 12.66 -7.87 -9.47
CA VAL A 75 12.06 -7.41 -8.21
C VAL A 75 11.76 -5.91 -8.26
N GLY A 76 10.69 -5.46 -7.60
CA GLY A 76 10.18 -4.10 -7.71
C GLY A 76 9.32 -3.92 -8.96
N LEU A 77 9.43 -2.79 -9.67
CA LEU A 77 8.64 -2.56 -10.89
C LEU A 77 9.19 -3.37 -12.07
N VAL A 78 8.45 -4.38 -12.50
CA VAL A 78 8.83 -5.34 -13.54
C VAL A 78 7.79 -5.31 -14.67
N GLU A 79 8.26 -5.34 -15.92
CA GLU A 79 7.37 -5.49 -17.09
C GLU A 79 6.85 -6.94 -17.16
N PRO A 80 5.55 -7.19 -17.36
CA PRO A 80 5.01 -8.55 -17.52
C PRO A 80 5.67 -9.33 -18.67
N GLY A 81 5.73 -10.65 -18.52
CA GLY A 81 6.29 -11.56 -19.51
C GLY A 81 6.77 -12.89 -18.90
N PRO A 82 7.05 -13.89 -19.75
CA PRO A 82 7.58 -15.18 -19.28
C PRO A 82 9.07 -15.09 -18.90
N GLY A 83 9.55 -16.07 -18.14
CA GLY A 83 10.97 -16.28 -17.86
C GLY A 83 11.60 -15.20 -16.97
N LYS A 84 10.81 -14.61 -16.07
CA LYS A 84 11.30 -13.71 -15.03
C LYS A 84 12.15 -14.47 -14.03
N ARG A 85 13.10 -13.76 -13.41
CA ARG A 85 14.08 -14.36 -12.52
C ARG A 85 14.48 -13.39 -11.41
N ILE A 86 14.33 -13.84 -10.16
CA ILE A 86 14.92 -13.21 -8.98
C ILE A 86 16.07 -14.09 -8.49
N VAL A 87 17.21 -13.46 -8.19
CA VAL A 87 18.39 -14.13 -7.61
C VAL A 87 18.70 -13.52 -6.26
N TRP A 88 18.74 -14.36 -5.24
CA TRP A 88 19.20 -14.04 -3.90
C TRP A 88 20.58 -14.65 -3.63
N ASP A 89 21.58 -13.81 -3.39
CA ASP A 89 22.91 -14.25 -2.94
C ASP A 89 22.91 -14.48 -1.42
N ALA A 90 22.37 -15.62 -0.99
CA ALA A 90 22.29 -15.98 0.42
C ALA A 90 23.68 -16.16 1.07
N GLY A 91 24.71 -16.51 0.30
CA GLY A 91 26.09 -16.61 0.77
C GLY A 91 26.69 -15.26 1.16
N ALA A 92 26.36 -14.19 0.41
CA ALA A 92 26.77 -12.83 0.76
C ALA A 92 26.12 -12.36 2.07
N ASP A 93 24.82 -12.64 2.26
CA ASP A 93 24.06 -12.19 3.43
C ASP A 93 24.31 -13.07 4.66
N TYR A 94 24.54 -14.37 4.45
CA TYR A 94 24.71 -15.39 5.48
C TYR A 94 25.96 -16.24 5.20
N PRO A 95 27.17 -15.69 5.38
CA PRO A 95 28.43 -16.39 5.06
C PRO A 95 28.67 -17.63 5.93
N ALA A 96 28.03 -17.73 7.09
CA ALA A 96 28.05 -18.92 7.95
C ALA A 96 27.04 -20.00 7.51
N GLY A 97 26.25 -19.72 6.47
CA GLY A 97 25.13 -20.54 6.02
C GLY A 97 23.84 -20.32 6.82
N LEU A 98 22.72 -20.75 6.23
CA LEU A 98 21.42 -20.85 6.89
C LEU A 98 21.15 -22.33 7.23
N ALA A 99 20.86 -22.62 8.49
CA ALA A 99 20.64 -23.98 8.96
C ALA A 99 19.16 -24.38 8.87
N GLY A 100 18.67 -24.72 7.68
CA GLY A 100 17.28 -25.18 7.49
C GLY A 100 16.68 -24.75 6.15
N PRO A 101 15.43 -25.17 5.86
CA PRO A 101 14.74 -24.74 4.66
C PRO A 101 14.45 -23.23 4.70
N VAL A 102 14.50 -22.60 3.53
CA VAL A 102 14.00 -21.24 3.32
C VAL A 102 12.78 -21.35 2.42
N ASP A 103 11.66 -20.80 2.89
CA ASP A 103 10.44 -20.65 2.11
C ASP A 103 10.39 -19.26 1.50
N PHE A 104 9.68 -19.11 0.38
CA PHE A 104 9.52 -17.83 -0.29
C PHE A 104 8.07 -17.58 -0.60
N GLU A 105 7.63 -16.37 -0.33
CA GLU A 105 6.37 -15.83 -0.80
C GLU A 105 6.68 -14.81 -1.88
N ILE A 106 6.19 -15.05 -3.10
CA ILE A 106 6.31 -14.10 -4.20
C ILE A 106 4.93 -13.53 -4.50
N THR A 107 4.86 -12.21 -4.64
CA THR A 107 3.62 -11.47 -4.89
C THR A 107 3.83 -10.51 -6.04
N ALA A 108 2.78 -10.26 -6.81
CA ALA A 108 2.78 -9.26 -7.86
C ALA A 108 1.49 -8.43 -7.77
N VAL A 109 1.63 -7.12 -7.97
CA VAL A 109 0.51 -6.18 -8.00
C VAL A 109 0.64 -5.33 -9.25
N ASP A 110 -0.41 -5.21 -10.05
CA ASP A 110 -0.37 -4.36 -11.25
C ASP A 110 -0.25 -2.89 -10.84
N VAL A 111 0.65 -2.17 -11.51
CA VAL A 111 0.91 -0.75 -11.27
C VAL A 111 0.73 0.03 -12.56
N SER A 112 -0.07 1.09 -12.50
CA SER A 112 -0.32 2.00 -13.62
C SER A 112 0.00 3.44 -13.25
N ARG A 113 0.54 4.21 -14.20
CA ARG A 113 0.77 5.64 -14.02
C ARG A 113 -0.47 6.43 -14.48
N GLU A 114 -0.97 7.30 -13.63
CA GLU A 114 -2.01 8.26 -14.00
C GLU A 114 -1.35 9.47 -14.69
N PRO A 115 -1.70 9.77 -15.96
CA PRO A 115 -0.94 10.72 -16.78
C PRO A 115 -1.07 12.20 -16.38
N VAL A 116 -2.14 12.61 -15.69
CA VAL A 116 -2.39 14.02 -15.32
C VAL A 116 -1.59 14.41 -14.07
N SER A 117 -1.63 13.58 -13.04
CA SER A 117 -0.95 13.76 -11.75
C SER A 117 0.46 13.18 -11.75
N GLY A 118 0.73 12.19 -12.62
CA GLY A 118 1.98 11.44 -12.63
C GLY A 118 2.07 10.37 -11.54
N LEU A 119 1.07 10.21 -10.68
CA LEU A 119 1.08 9.22 -9.60
C LEU A 119 1.05 7.78 -10.14
N LEU A 120 1.72 6.87 -9.44
CA LEU A 120 1.57 5.44 -9.66
C LEU A 120 0.43 4.90 -8.80
N PHE A 121 -0.37 4.00 -9.34
CA PHE A 121 -1.49 3.35 -8.65
C PHE A 121 -1.33 1.83 -8.70
N ALA A 122 -1.35 1.19 -7.53
CA ALA A 122 -1.31 -0.25 -7.33
C ALA A 122 -2.74 -0.82 -7.28
N SER A 123 -3.07 -1.76 -8.16
CA SER A 123 -4.41 -2.38 -8.26
C SER A 123 -4.60 -3.49 -7.24
N LEU A 124 -5.49 -3.30 -6.28
CA LEU A 124 -5.69 -4.18 -5.13
C LEU A 124 -7.06 -4.87 -5.21
N ALA A 125 -7.08 -6.18 -4.96
CA ALA A 125 -8.31 -6.97 -4.97
C ALA A 125 -9.32 -6.56 -3.86
N GLY A 126 -8.81 -6.00 -2.75
CA GLY A 126 -9.60 -5.58 -1.59
C GLY A 126 -10.48 -6.68 -1.01
N GLU A 127 -9.88 -7.85 -0.80
CA GLU A 127 -10.54 -8.98 -0.14
C GLU A 127 -10.96 -8.62 1.30
N CYS A 128 -11.88 -9.40 1.85
CA CYS A 128 -12.28 -9.23 3.24
C CYS A 128 -11.12 -9.54 4.19
N PHE A 129 -10.93 -8.70 5.21
CA PHE A 129 -9.88 -8.89 6.22
C PHE A 129 -10.34 -8.49 7.62
N GLU A 130 -9.57 -8.90 8.63
CA GLU A 130 -9.75 -8.49 10.02
C GLU A 130 -9.18 -7.08 10.23
N MET A 131 -10.07 -6.10 10.30
CA MET A 131 -9.75 -4.69 10.53
C MET A 131 -9.75 -4.36 12.01
N GLY A 132 -8.84 -3.46 12.42
CA GLY A 132 -8.65 -3.06 13.81
C GLY A 132 -7.48 -3.78 14.48
N CYS A 133 -7.44 -3.75 15.81
CA CYS A 133 -6.31 -4.26 16.57
C CYS A 133 -6.69 -5.49 17.41
N GLY A 134 -6.11 -6.66 17.10
CA GLY A 134 -6.35 -7.91 17.82
C GLY A 134 -5.17 -8.39 18.65
N GLU A 135 -5.30 -9.59 19.22
CA GLU A 135 -4.31 -10.20 20.14
C GLU A 135 -2.90 -10.38 19.53
N TRP A 136 -2.78 -10.34 18.20
CA TRP A 136 -1.51 -10.40 17.48
C TRP A 136 -0.69 -9.10 17.53
N ASN A 137 -1.23 -8.04 18.13
CA ASN A 137 -0.54 -6.75 18.26
C ASN A 137 -0.26 -6.46 19.74
N GLU A 138 0.96 -6.01 20.04
CA GLU A 138 1.42 -5.78 21.42
C GLU A 138 0.77 -4.56 22.07
N TYR A 139 0.17 -3.69 21.27
CA TYR A 139 -0.46 -2.45 21.71
C TYR A 139 -1.71 -2.21 20.88
N CYS A 140 -2.87 -2.15 21.54
CA CYS A 140 -4.15 -1.80 20.93
C CYS A 140 -4.76 -0.65 21.73
N GLU A 141 -5.21 0.39 21.03
CA GLU A 141 -5.95 1.48 21.65
C GLU A 141 -7.46 1.16 21.66
N PRO A 142 -8.24 1.74 22.59
CA PRO A 142 -9.67 1.46 22.70
C PRO A 142 -10.49 1.76 21.43
N ASP A 143 -10.07 2.75 20.64
CA ASP A 143 -10.70 3.18 19.38
C ASP A 143 -10.33 2.31 18.17
N GLU A 144 -9.41 1.36 18.35
CA GLU A 144 -9.01 0.35 17.36
C GLU A 144 -9.79 -0.97 17.54
N LEU A 145 -10.72 -1.00 18.50
CA LEU A 145 -11.51 -2.15 18.92
C LEU A 145 -13.02 -1.94 18.69
N PRO A 146 -13.80 -3.01 18.48
CA PRO A 146 -13.35 -4.40 18.35
C PRO A 146 -12.71 -4.66 16.98
N VAL A 147 -12.03 -5.80 16.84
CA VAL A 147 -11.74 -6.36 15.51
C VAL A 147 -13.06 -6.73 14.83
N PHE A 148 -13.20 -6.38 13.56
CA PHE A 148 -14.34 -6.77 12.74
C PHE A 148 -13.90 -7.06 11.29
N VAL A 149 -14.78 -7.73 10.53
CA VAL A 149 -14.50 -8.05 9.12
C VAL A 149 -14.88 -6.86 8.24
N ALA A 150 -13.92 -6.31 7.51
CA ALA A 150 -14.12 -5.26 6.50
C ALA A 150 -13.83 -5.82 5.11
N CYS A 151 -14.63 -5.45 4.11
CA CYS A 151 -14.49 -5.89 2.72
C CYS A 151 -14.47 -4.67 1.79
N PRO A 152 -13.30 -4.06 1.53
CA PRO A 152 -13.24 -2.83 0.73
C PRO A 152 -13.60 -3.04 -0.75
N GLY A 153 -13.54 -4.27 -1.27
CA GLY A 153 -13.72 -4.56 -2.69
C GLY A 153 -12.55 -4.05 -3.54
N PRO A 154 -12.51 -4.30 -4.86
CA PRO A 154 -11.40 -3.87 -5.70
C PRO A 154 -11.22 -2.34 -5.77
N PHE A 155 -9.98 -1.88 -5.68
CA PHE A 155 -9.60 -0.48 -5.85
C PHE A 155 -8.13 -0.37 -6.23
N ALA A 156 -7.72 0.74 -6.82
CA ALA A 156 -6.30 1.04 -7.00
C ALA A 156 -5.86 2.15 -6.03
N LEU A 157 -4.79 1.93 -5.27
CA LEU A 157 -4.26 2.91 -4.31
C LEU A 157 -3.03 3.60 -4.89
N SER A 158 -2.90 4.92 -4.74
CA SER A 158 -1.66 5.59 -5.11
C SER A 158 -0.51 5.06 -4.25
N VAL A 159 0.59 4.69 -4.93
CA VAL A 159 1.78 4.07 -4.33
C VAL A 159 2.36 4.95 -3.23
N SER A 160 2.46 6.24 -3.50
CA SER A 160 2.89 7.31 -2.58
C SER A 160 1.73 8.28 -2.27
N PRO A 161 1.87 9.15 -1.25
CA PRO A 161 1.03 10.33 -1.09
C PRO A 161 1.11 11.27 -2.31
N VAL A 162 0.13 12.17 -2.44
CA VAL A 162 0.09 13.14 -3.53
C VAL A 162 1.31 14.07 -3.47
N HIS A 163 2.04 14.20 -4.58
CA HIS A 163 3.24 15.01 -4.64
C HIS A 163 2.96 16.52 -4.76
N ASN A 164 3.91 17.36 -4.34
CA ASN A 164 3.81 18.83 -4.50
C ASN A 164 3.64 19.26 -5.97
N SER A 165 4.28 18.57 -6.91
CA SER A 165 4.17 18.90 -8.35
C SER A 165 2.75 18.71 -8.88
N ALA A 166 2.09 17.60 -8.53
CA ALA A 166 0.70 17.33 -8.87
C ALA A 166 -0.24 18.34 -8.22
N PHE A 167 -0.03 18.65 -6.93
CA PHE A 167 -0.83 19.65 -6.21
C PHE A 167 -0.67 21.05 -6.81
N ALA A 168 0.53 21.44 -7.22
CA ALA A 168 0.76 22.69 -7.94
C ALA A 168 -0.02 22.75 -9.28
N ALA A 169 -0.11 21.63 -10.02
CA ALA A 169 -0.93 21.57 -11.23
C ALA A 169 -2.42 21.79 -10.93
N PHE A 170 -2.94 21.14 -9.89
CA PHE A 170 -4.30 21.36 -9.39
C PHE A 170 -4.57 22.83 -9.05
N MET A 171 -3.69 23.47 -8.28
CA MET A 171 -3.82 24.88 -7.91
C MET A 171 -3.87 25.80 -9.13
N ASN A 172 -3.04 25.53 -10.14
CA ASN A 172 -3.03 26.32 -11.38
C ASN A 172 -4.32 26.18 -12.20
N ASP A 173 -4.87 24.98 -12.28
CA ASP A 173 -6.07 24.70 -13.07
C ASP A 173 -7.35 25.25 -12.41
N THR A 174 -7.35 25.37 -11.09
CA THR A 174 -8.57 25.65 -10.30
C THR A 174 -8.57 26.99 -9.59
N GLY A 175 -7.40 27.60 -9.38
CA GLY A 175 -7.24 28.76 -8.50
C GLY A 175 -7.37 28.42 -7.02
N HIS A 176 -7.24 27.14 -6.63
CA HIS A 176 -7.32 26.71 -5.24
C HIS A 176 -6.29 27.45 -4.36
N THR A 177 -6.72 27.89 -3.18
CA THR A 177 -5.97 28.85 -2.37
C THR A 177 -5.21 28.25 -1.19
N ALA A 178 -5.11 26.92 -1.10
CA ALA A 178 -4.23 26.28 -0.11
C ALA A 178 -2.78 26.75 -0.30
N ALA A 179 -1.99 26.77 0.77
CA ALA A 179 -0.61 27.24 0.72
C ALA A 179 0.36 26.17 1.29
N PRO A 180 0.45 24.99 0.67
CA PRO A 180 1.36 23.95 1.13
C PRO A 180 2.81 24.42 1.00
N PRO A 181 3.69 24.15 2.00
CA PRO A 181 5.04 24.69 2.03
C PRO A 181 5.94 24.23 0.88
N GLY A 182 5.62 23.07 0.29
CA GLY A 182 6.34 22.53 -0.88
C GLY A 182 5.93 23.14 -2.21
N VAL A 183 4.99 24.09 -2.25
CA VAL A 183 4.55 24.78 -3.47
C VAL A 183 4.75 26.28 -3.33
N VAL A 184 5.39 26.88 -4.34
CA VAL A 184 5.65 28.32 -4.41
C VAL A 184 4.92 28.94 -5.60
N PHE A 185 4.58 30.22 -5.50
CA PHE A 185 4.05 30.99 -6.63
C PHE A 185 5.18 31.83 -7.24
N ALA A 186 5.59 31.49 -8.46
CA ALA A 186 6.66 32.18 -9.18
C ALA A 186 6.30 32.34 -10.66
N ASN A 187 6.68 33.46 -11.27
CA ASN A 187 6.43 33.74 -12.69
C ASN A 187 4.95 33.60 -13.11
N GLY A 188 4.02 33.95 -12.22
CA GLY A 188 2.58 33.91 -12.49
C GLY A 188 1.95 32.51 -12.43
N ARG A 189 2.64 31.51 -11.86
CA ARG A 189 2.15 30.13 -11.75
C ARG A 189 2.60 29.49 -10.43
N HIS A 190 1.81 28.56 -9.89
CA HIS A 190 2.24 27.66 -8.82
C HIS A 190 3.20 26.59 -9.38
N THR A 191 4.31 26.38 -8.69
CA THR A 191 5.29 25.32 -8.99
C THR A 191 5.74 24.67 -7.70
N ALA A 192 6.04 23.37 -7.74
CA ALA A 192 6.73 22.75 -6.60
C ALA A 192 8.09 23.42 -6.38
N SER A 193 8.48 23.54 -5.12
CA SER A 193 9.82 24.01 -4.76
C SER A 193 10.88 23.06 -5.32
N PRO A 194 12.02 23.57 -5.83
CA PRO A 194 13.07 22.72 -6.39
C PRO A 194 13.54 21.65 -5.42
N GLY A 195 13.52 20.39 -5.85
CA GLY A 195 13.88 19.22 -5.05
C GLY A 195 12.75 18.66 -4.18
N LEU A 196 11.55 19.26 -4.22
CA LEU A 196 10.36 18.78 -3.49
C LEU A 196 9.24 18.32 -4.46
N GLU A 197 9.53 18.20 -5.75
CA GLU A 197 8.55 17.88 -6.79
C GLU A 197 7.81 16.58 -6.54
N GLU A 198 8.52 15.55 -6.08
CA GLU A 198 8.02 14.21 -5.76
C GLU A 198 7.80 14.00 -4.25
N GLU A 199 8.12 15.00 -3.43
CA GLU A 199 7.82 14.93 -2.00
C GLU A 199 6.31 15.08 -1.75
N PRO A 200 5.76 14.40 -0.72
CA PRO A 200 4.37 14.56 -0.32
C PRO A 200 3.99 16.02 -0.11
N VAL A 201 2.83 16.41 -0.63
CA VAL A 201 2.20 17.67 -0.26
C VAL A 201 1.82 17.61 1.22
N SER A 202 2.11 18.68 1.96
CA SER A 202 1.82 18.78 3.40
C SER A 202 1.03 20.04 3.72
N ALA A 203 0.53 20.17 4.95
CA ALA A 203 -0.28 21.32 5.38
C ALA A 203 -1.56 21.51 4.55
N VAL A 204 -2.22 20.38 4.24
CA VAL A 204 -3.49 20.32 3.53
C VAL A 204 -4.60 19.76 4.43
N SER A 205 -5.80 20.30 4.28
CA SER A 205 -7.00 19.84 4.99
C SER A 205 -7.65 18.66 4.27
N ARG A 206 -8.63 18.01 4.92
CA ARG A 206 -9.42 16.95 4.24
C ARG A 206 -10.15 17.53 3.02
N GLU A 207 -10.69 18.74 3.13
CA GLU A 207 -11.39 19.40 2.01
C GLU A 207 -10.45 19.74 0.85
N ASP A 208 -9.20 20.12 1.13
CA ASP A 208 -8.19 20.34 0.08
C ASP A 208 -7.92 19.04 -0.69
N ALA A 209 -7.82 17.92 0.04
CA ALA A 209 -7.59 16.60 -0.52
C ALA A 209 -8.78 16.10 -1.34
N GLU A 210 -10.01 16.28 -0.83
CA GLU A 210 -11.25 15.97 -1.56
C GLU A 210 -11.38 16.82 -2.83
N ALA A 211 -11.05 18.11 -2.75
CA ALA A 211 -11.05 19.02 -3.90
C ALA A 211 -10.05 18.58 -4.98
N PHE A 212 -8.86 18.14 -4.56
CA PHE A 212 -7.85 17.56 -5.45
C PHE A 212 -8.38 16.29 -6.14
N ALA A 213 -8.92 15.35 -5.38
CA ALA A 213 -9.48 14.10 -5.92
C ALA A 213 -10.63 14.37 -6.91
N ALA A 214 -11.52 15.31 -6.59
CA ALA A 214 -12.61 15.72 -7.46
C ALA A 214 -12.10 16.41 -8.74
N TRP A 215 -11.05 17.24 -8.64
CA TRP A 215 -10.39 17.83 -9.82
C TRP A 215 -9.80 16.76 -10.71
N LEU A 216 -9.03 15.81 -10.15
CA LEU A 216 -8.41 14.75 -10.93
C LEU A 216 -9.45 13.89 -11.64
N SER A 217 -10.55 13.59 -10.94
CA SER A 217 -11.69 12.86 -11.52
C SER A 217 -12.29 13.59 -12.72
N ARG A 218 -12.48 14.91 -12.63
CA ARG A 218 -12.98 15.71 -13.76
C ARG A 218 -11.99 15.79 -14.92
N ARG A 219 -10.68 15.79 -14.64
CA ARG A 219 -9.62 15.90 -15.66
C ARG A 219 -9.44 14.62 -16.47
N THR A 220 -9.65 13.47 -15.83
CA THR A 220 -9.38 12.14 -16.40
C THR A 220 -10.65 11.44 -16.89
N GLY A 221 -11.79 11.72 -16.26
CA GLY A 221 -13.02 10.95 -16.42
C GLY A 221 -13.07 9.69 -15.57
N GLU A 222 -12.02 9.39 -14.81
CA GLU A 222 -11.98 8.27 -13.85
C GLU A 222 -12.45 8.73 -12.46
N ARG A 223 -12.82 7.79 -11.58
CA ARG A 223 -13.30 8.12 -10.23
C ARG A 223 -12.17 8.05 -9.20
N PHE A 224 -11.72 9.22 -8.73
CA PHE A 224 -10.76 9.34 -7.63
C PHE A 224 -11.42 9.85 -6.34
N ALA A 225 -10.93 9.34 -5.21
CA ALA A 225 -11.32 9.76 -3.87
C ALA A 225 -10.15 9.63 -2.89
N LEU A 226 -10.32 10.11 -1.66
CA LEU A 226 -9.51 9.65 -0.54
C LEU A 226 -9.82 8.17 -0.25
N PRO A 227 -8.86 7.37 0.23
CA PRO A 227 -9.15 6.05 0.75
C PRO A 227 -10.11 6.14 1.94
N ASP A 228 -11.01 5.17 2.05
CA ASP A 228 -11.64 4.89 3.34
C ASP A 228 -10.66 4.16 4.28
N GLU A 229 -10.98 4.12 5.57
CA GLU A 229 -10.14 3.48 6.58
C GLU A 229 -9.87 1.99 6.28
N ALA A 230 -10.83 1.27 5.69
CA ALA A 230 -10.69 -0.15 5.38
C ALA A 230 -9.76 -0.38 4.19
N GLN A 231 -9.89 0.42 3.13
CA GLN A 231 -8.99 0.44 1.97
C GLN A 231 -7.55 0.74 2.40
N TRP A 232 -7.36 1.78 3.22
CA TRP A 232 -6.04 2.17 3.69
C TRP A 232 -5.41 1.09 4.57
N GLU A 233 -6.16 0.55 5.53
CA GLU A 233 -5.62 -0.47 6.45
C GLU A 233 -5.35 -1.80 5.74
N TYR A 234 -6.21 -2.20 4.81
CA TYR A 234 -5.98 -3.37 3.94
C TYR A 234 -4.65 -3.23 3.20
N ALA A 235 -4.42 -2.07 2.58
CA ALA A 235 -3.20 -1.79 1.87
C ALA A 235 -1.99 -1.73 2.80
N CYS A 236 -2.08 -1.04 3.96
CA CYS A 236 -1.01 -0.97 4.95
C CYS A 236 -0.58 -2.37 5.38
N ARG A 237 -1.56 -3.23 5.68
CA ARG A 237 -1.38 -4.63 6.07
C ARG A 237 -0.92 -5.56 4.94
N SER A 238 -0.50 -5.02 3.80
CA SER A 238 -0.07 -5.79 2.64
C SER A 238 -1.13 -6.81 2.20
N GLY A 239 -2.37 -6.37 2.06
CA GLY A 239 -3.49 -7.22 1.66
C GLY A 239 -4.23 -7.81 2.85
N GLY A 240 -4.41 -7.03 3.92
CA GLY A 240 -5.18 -7.46 5.09
C GLY A 240 -4.49 -8.49 6.00
N ARG A 241 -3.18 -8.72 5.84
CA ARG A 241 -2.43 -9.61 6.75
C ARG A 241 -2.45 -9.07 8.19
N LEU A 242 -2.17 -9.93 9.16
CA LEU A 242 -2.04 -9.54 10.58
C LEU A 242 -0.71 -8.82 10.88
N PHE A 243 -0.28 -7.93 9.99
CA PHE A 243 0.93 -7.14 10.10
C PHE A 243 0.65 -5.89 10.97
N PRO A 244 1.42 -5.65 12.04
CA PRO A 244 1.27 -4.44 12.83
C PRO A 244 1.75 -3.19 12.09
N PHE A 245 2.66 -3.29 11.12
CA PHE A 245 3.21 -2.16 10.37
C PHE A 245 3.20 -2.41 8.86
N GLY A 246 3.15 -1.34 8.08
CA GLY A 246 3.16 -1.34 6.62
C GLY A 246 4.55 -1.49 6.00
N SER A 247 5.40 -2.33 6.58
CA SER A 247 6.67 -2.72 5.97
C SER A 247 6.52 -4.07 5.25
N VAL A 248 7.46 -4.38 4.37
CA VAL A 248 7.54 -5.67 3.65
C VAL A 248 7.54 -6.90 4.57
N THR A 249 7.98 -6.77 5.83
CA THR A 249 7.96 -7.88 6.82
C THR A 249 6.83 -7.78 7.83
N GLY A 250 6.03 -6.71 7.75
CA GLY A 250 5.03 -6.38 8.78
C GLY A 250 5.62 -5.84 10.08
N ARG A 251 6.94 -5.66 10.17
CA ARG A 251 7.65 -5.26 11.39
C ARG A 251 8.45 -3.98 11.20
N MET A 252 8.53 -3.19 12.25
CA MET A 252 9.41 -2.03 12.38
C MET A 252 10.33 -2.25 13.59
N GLY A 253 11.60 -1.86 13.48
CA GLY A 253 12.54 -1.96 14.59
C GLY A 253 12.36 -0.82 15.58
N GLY A 254 12.53 -1.10 16.88
CA GLY A 254 12.53 -0.09 17.94
C GLY A 254 11.49 -0.32 19.04
N ASP A 255 11.60 0.46 20.11
CA ASP A 255 10.61 0.50 21.19
C ASP A 255 9.36 1.28 20.70
N LEU A 256 8.17 0.73 20.92
CA LEU A 256 6.88 1.31 20.54
C LEU A 256 6.64 2.73 21.07
N ASN A 257 7.32 3.12 22.15
CA ASN A 257 7.24 4.44 22.76
C ASN A 257 8.34 5.40 22.31
N SER A 258 9.36 4.91 21.61
CA SER A 258 10.41 5.77 21.08
C SER A 258 9.91 6.54 19.85
N PRO A 259 10.43 7.76 19.61
CA PRO A 259 10.13 8.48 18.38
C PRO A 259 10.52 7.64 17.15
N GLN A 260 9.60 7.54 16.20
CA GLN A 260 9.86 6.98 14.89
C GLN A 260 10.91 7.83 14.19
N GLN A 261 11.96 7.18 13.71
CA GLN A 261 13.09 7.84 13.06
C GLN A 261 13.02 7.72 11.53
N GLU A 262 12.40 6.66 11.02
CA GLU A 262 12.38 6.32 9.60
C GLU A 262 11.01 5.77 9.18
N ASN A 263 10.69 5.90 7.89
CA ASN A 263 9.48 5.33 7.31
C ASN A 263 9.63 3.82 7.11
N SER A 264 8.51 3.13 6.90
CA SER A 264 8.50 1.68 6.65
C SER A 264 9.08 1.26 5.30
N GLY A 265 9.28 2.20 4.38
CA GLY A 265 9.56 1.90 2.98
C GLY A 265 8.36 1.20 2.33
N THR A 266 8.65 0.43 1.30
CA THR A 266 7.63 -0.26 0.50
C THR A 266 7.16 -1.56 1.15
N ASN A 267 5.85 -1.81 1.13
CA ASN A 267 5.26 -3.06 1.60
C ASN A 267 5.15 -4.12 0.47
N LEU A 268 4.53 -5.28 0.73
CA LEU A 268 4.48 -6.36 -0.27
C LEU A 268 3.61 -6.03 -1.49
N LEU A 269 2.74 -5.02 -1.38
CA LEU A 269 1.86 -4.57 -2.47
C LEU A 269 2.48 -3.45 -3.29
N GLY A 270 3.68 -2.98 -2.96
CA GLY A 270 4.29 -1.83 -3.63
C GLY A 270 3.86 -0.48 -3.05
N CYS A 271 3.06 -0.43 -1.99
CA CYS A 271 2.68 0.82 -1.35
C CYS A 271 3.81 1.33 -0.44
N GLU A 272 4.17 2.60 -0.59
CA GLU A 272 5.26 3.24 0.11
C GLU A 272 4.78 3.95 1.38
N ASP A 273 5.61 3.84 2.42
CA ASP A 273 5.55 4.64 3.65
C ASP A 273 4.19 4.63 4.37
N MET A 274 3.47 3.51 4.27
CA MET A 274 2.21 3.26 4.97
C MET A 274 2.36 3.28 6.51
N SER A 275 3.57 3.20 7.05
CA SER A 275 3.88 3.39 8.47
C SER A 275 5.01 4.41 8.64
N GLY A 276 4.66 5.68 8.83
CA GLY A 276 5.58 6.80 8.99
C GLY A 276 5.25 7.97 8.09
N GLY A 277 6.25 8.78 7.77
CA GLY A 277 6.10 9.94 6.90
C GLY A 277 5.25 11.03 7.55
N LEU A 278 4.06 11.22 7.00
CA LEU A 278 3.06 12.20 7.41
C LEU A 278 1.72 11.48 7.63
N TRP A 279 0.90 12.04 8.51
CA TRP A 279 -0.45 11.55 8.74
C TRP A 279 -1.29 11.71 7.46
N GLU A 280 -1.98 10.67 7.04
CA GLU A 280 -2.75 10.68 5.80
C GLU A 280 -4.25 10.81 6.07
N TRP A 281 -4.90 11.77 5.43
CA TRP A 281 -6.36 11.95 5.52
C TRP A 281 -7.11 10.79 4.86
N MET A 282 -8.18 10.34 5.53
CA MET A 282 -9.15 9.37 5.00
C MET A 282 -10.46 10.06 4.60
N ALA A 283 -11.29 9.35 3.84
CA ALA A 283 -12.65 9.79 3.51
C ALA A 283 -13.60 9.74 4.72
N ASP A 284 -13.33 8.89 5.70
CA ASP A 284 -14.21 8.67 6.85
C ASP A 284 -14.22 9.83 7.86
N ASP A 285 -15.36 9.98 8.51
CA ASP A 285 -15.47 10.65 9.80
C ASP A 285 -15.03 9.70 10.92
N TYR A 286 -14.41 10.24 11.96
CA TYR A 286 -13.88 9.48 13.08
C TYR A 286 -15.02 8.99 13.98
N LEU A 287 -15.38 7.72 13.80
CA LEU A 287 -16.46 7.05 14.49
C LEU A 287 -15.96 5.77 15.21
N PRO A 288 -16.66 5.31 16.28
CA PRO A 288 -16.31 4.07 16.97
C PRO A 288 -16.49 2.85 16.07
N TYR A 289 -15.59 1.86 16.16
CA TYR A 289 -15.79 0.61 15.44
C TYR A 289 -16.96 -0.23 15.99
N PRO A 290 -17.68 -0.97 15.13
CA PRO A 290 -17.51 -1.10 13.68
C PRO A 290 -18.31 -0.06 12.88
N LEU A 291 -18.76 1.03 13.50
CA LEU A 291 -19.42 2.12 12.81
C LEU A 291 -18.35 2.92 12.05
N TYR A 292 -17.86 2.39 10.94
CA TYR A 292 -17.13 3.17 9.95
C TYR A 292 -18.03 3.30 8.72
N THR A 293 -17.96 4.44 8.09
CA THR A 293 -18.88 4.84 7.04
C THR A 293 -18.16 4.69 5.72
N ALA A 294 -18.13 3.46 5.19
CA ALA A 294 -17.88 3.27 3.76
C ALA A 294 -18.95 4.12 3.04
N ASN A 295 -18.56 5.30 2.55
CA ASN A 295 -19.43 6.38 2.03
C ASN A 295 -20.04 7.39 3.05
N ALA A 296 -19.37 7.76 4.15
CA ALA A 296 -19.79 8.98 4.88
C ALA A 296 -19.83 10.16 3.92
N ARG A 297 -20.89 10.96 4.05
CA ARG A 297 -20.99 12.22 3.33
C ARG A 297 -20.02 13.20 4.01
N PRO A 298 -19.24 13.98 3.25
CA PRO A 298 -18.43 15.05 3.82
C PRO A 298 -19.27 15.94 4.74
N GLY A 299 -18.82 16.12 5.96
CA GLY A 299 -19.30 17.18 6.85
C GLY A 299 -20.63 16.92 7.56
N GLN A 300 -20.81 15.78 8.24
CA GLN A 300 -21.67 15.83 9.42
C GLN A 300 -21.04 16.84 10.39
N GLU A 301 -21.72 17.98 10.59
CA GLU A 301 -21.23 19.06 11.45
C GLU A 301 -20.82 18.51 12.82
N GLY A 302 -19.55 18.71 13.17
CA GLY A 302 -19.00 18.36 14.48
C GLY A 302 -18.23 17.02 14.56
N LEU A 303 -18.15 16.23 13.49
CA LEU A 303 -17.29 15.05 13.47
C LEU A 303 -15.86 15.39 13.02
N ALA A 304 -14.88 14.83 13.73
CA ALA A 304 -13.48 14.88 13.32
C ALA A 304 -13.24 13.97 12.11
N GLY A 305 -12.29 14.29 11.25
CA GLY A 305 -11.82 13.41 10.18
C GLY A 305 -10.75 12.45 10.68
N VAL A 306 -10.62 11.30 10.01
CA VAL A 306 -9.62 10.29 10.36
C VAL A 306 -8.30 10.55 9.64
N LEU A 307 -7.21 10.37 10.37
CA LEU A 307 -5.83 10.31 9.90
C LEU A 307 -5.23 8.94 10.22
N ARG A 308 -4.44 8.38 9.30
CA ARG A 308 -3.73 7.10 9.44
C ARG A 308 -2.23 7.22 9.14
N GLY A 309 -1.45 6.19 9.47
CA GLY A 309 -0.05 6.04 9.03
C GLY A 309 1.02 6.52 10.01
N GLY A 310 0.70 7.44 10.90
CA GLY A 310 1.69 8.03 11.80
C GLY A 310 2.52 9.12 11.13
N ARG A 311 3.55 9.60 11.82
CA ARG A 311 4.52 10.54 11.25
C ARG A 311 5.91 10.37 11.85
N ILE A 312 6.93 10.83 11.13
CA ILE A 312 8.28 10.96 11.69
C ILE A 312 8.24 11.79 12.99
N GLY A 313 8.93 11.31 14.02
CA GLY A 313 9.01 11.92 15.34
C GLY A 313 7.83 11.63 16.27
N SER A 314 6.75 10.99 15.80
CA SER A 314 5.71 10.44 16.70
C SER A 314 6.18 9.11 17.32
N PRO A 315 5.64 8.67 18.47
CA PRO A 315 5.94 7.34 18.99
C PRO A 315 5.67 6.25 17.93
N LEU A 316 6.54 5.25 17.82
CA LEU A 316 6.41 4.20 16.80
C LEU A 316 5.04 3.48 16.81
N ARG A 317 4.40 3.34 17.98
CA ARG A 317 3.04 2.78 18.09
C ARG A 317 1.97 3.57 17.34
N ASN A 318 2.20 4.84 17.01
CA ASN A 318 1.27 5.65 16.24
C ASN A 318 1.35 5.37 14.74
N SER A 319 2.35 4.60 14.30
CA SER A 319 2.55 4.23 12.89
C SER A 319 2.09 2.81 12.61
N ARG A 320 1.43 2.14 13.57
CA ARG A 320 0.82 0.82 13.34
C ARG A 320 -0.31 0.94 12.32
N CYS A 321 -0.53 -0.11 11.53
CA CYS A 321 -1.60 -0.11 10.52
C CYS A 321 -3.00 0.09 11.12
N ALA A 322 -3.24 -0.39 12.34
CA ALA A 322 -4.51 -0.21 13.04
C ALA A 322 -4.66 1.17 13.68
N ASN A 323 -3.59 1.96 13.81
CA ASN A 323 -3.65 3.20 14.56
C ASN A 323 -4.49 4.24 13.84
N ARG A 324 -5.31 4.94 14.62
CA ARG A 324 -6.21 5.98 14.15
C ARG A 324 -5.92 7.26 14.91
N TYR A 325 -6.06 8.38 14.21
CA TYR A 325 -5.91 9.69 14.79
C TYR A 325 -7.01 10.61 14.29
N GLU A 326 -7.53 11.48 15.15
CA GLU A 326 -8.61 12.38 14.78
C GLU A 326 -8.15 13.84 14.72
N ARG A 327 -8.65 14.57 13.72
CA ARG A 327 -8.46 16.01 13.59
C ARG A 327 -9.69 16.68 13.00
N ALA A 328 -9.90 17.96 13.33
CA ALA A 328 -10.92 18.75 12.66
C ALA A 328 -10.62 18.78 11.13
N PRO A 329 -11.60 18.46 10.27
CA PRO A 329 -11.37 18.28 8.83
C PRO A 329 -10.73 19.48 8.12
N ASP A 330 -11.03 20.69 8.58
CA ASP A 330 -10.58 21.98 8.03
C ASP A 330 -9.14 22.37 8.45
N MET A 331 -8.53 21.60 9.36
CA MET A 331 -7.19 21.85 9.84
C MET A 331 -6.13 21.53 8.78
N ARG A 332 -5.23 22.49 8.58
CA ARG A 332 -4.02 22.35 7.75
C ARG A 332 -2.81 22.22 8.65
N ASP A 333 -2.46 21.00 9.03
CA ASP A 333 -1.29 20.71 9.87
C ASP A 333 -0.08 20.40 9.00
N ALA A 334 1.10 20.95 9.31
CA ALA A 334 2.33 20.65 8.57
C ALA A 334 2.70 19.16 8.56
N THR A 335 2.04 18.36 9.42
CA THR A 335 2.22 16.93 9.55
C THR A 335 1.14 16.08 8.86
N SER A 336 0.19 16.69 8.15
CA SER A 336 -0.85 15.98 7.38
C SER A 336 -0.64 16.05 5.86
N THR A 337 -0.93 14.94 5.20
CA THR A 337 -0.92 14.71 3.75
C THR A 337 -2.14 13.85 3.36
N PHE A 338 -2.18 13.35 2.13
CA PHE A 338 -3.17 12.38 1.69
C PHE A 338 -2.65 11.56 0.51
N ARG A 339 -3.23 10.37 0.33
CA ARG A 339 -3.09 9.54 -0.87
C ARG A 339 -4.46 9.37 -1.54
N LEU A 340 -4.48 8.85 -2.76
CA LEU A 340 -5.72 8.67 -3.52
C LEU A 340 -6.04 7.20 -3.72
N VAL A 341 -7.33 6.91 -3.77
CA VAL A 341 -7.86 5.71 -4.43
C VAL A 341 -8.45 6.09 -5.78
N ARG A 342 -8.22 5.22 -6.76
CA ARG A 342 -9.04 5.12 -7.96
C ARG A 342 -10.01 3.95 -7.76
N LEU A 343 -11.29 4.24 -7.87
CA LEU A 343 -12.35 3.26 -7.66
C LEU A 343 -12.68 2.58 -8.98
N GLU A 344 -12.77 1.25 -8.96
CA GLU A 344 -13.23 0.47 -10.11
C GLU A 344 -14.76 0.59 -10.25
N GLU A 345 -15.27 0.56 -11.49
CA GLU A 345 -16.71 0.66 -11.79
C GLU A 345 -17.47 -0.65 -11.55
#